data_AF-A0A358AU70-F1
#
_entry.id   AF-A0A358AU70-F1
#
_cell.length_a   1.000
_cell.length_b   1.000
_cell.length_c   1.000
_cell.angle_alpha   90.00
_cell.angle_beta   90.00
_cell.angle_gamma   90.00
#
_symmetry.space_group_name_H-M   'P 1'
#
loop_
_entity.id
_entity.type
_entity.pdbx_description
1 polymer ?
#
loop_
_entity_poly.entity_id
_entity_poly.type
_entity_poly.pdbx_seq_one_letter_code
_entity_poly.pdbx_strand_id
1 'polypeptide(L)'
;MKNEKYKSRAANLLHSLPRNKNLRRRFILIITVYLLFVVALWFFCYNTIFRDVQANTSNMMNLIGDNLADKLDSEFSRMKLATSTIAGSVYVQEFLSETDNTAYYEKAGAVSEIIRKTVYPHMGGDTVLTITAEGLFYRFTGSVSNAAIG
;
A
#
# COMPACT_ATOMS: atom_id res chain seq x y z
N MET A 1 66.84 52.25 -6.30
CA MET A 1 67.70 51.12 -5.88
C MET A 1 67.37 50.46 -4.53
N LYS A 2 66.43 50.95 -3.68
CA LYS A 2 66.11 50.28 -2.39
C LYS A 2 65.04 49.18 -2.48
N ASN A 3 64.21 49.13 -3.53
CA ASN A 3 63.01 48.28 -3.56
C ASN A 3 63.27 46.82 -3.98
N GLU A 4 64.34 46.54 -4.73
CA GLU A 4 64.70 45.16 -5.11
C GLU A 4 65.30 44.34 -3.97
N LYS A 5 65.99 45.02 -3.03
CA LYS A 5 66.63 44.38 -1.88
C LYS A 5 65.61 43.81 -0.88
N TYR A 6 64.40 44.40 -0.80
CA TYR A 6 63.32 43.91 0.06
C TYR A 6 62.56 42.73 -0.57
N LYS A 7 62.32 42.76 -1.89
CA LYS A 7 61.71 41.62 -2.61
C LYS A 7 62.61 40.38 -2.57
N SER A 8 63.93 40.55 -2.72
CA SER A 8 64.90 39.45 -2.62
C SER A 8 64.96 38.85 -1.20
N ARG A 9 64.89 39.68 -0.15
CA ARG A 9 64.83 39.20 1.24
C ARG A 9 63.52 38.49 1.58
N ALA A 10 62.38 38.96 1.09
CA ALA A 10 61.08 38.34 1.32
C ALA A 10 60.95 36.97 0.60
N ALA A 11 61.48 36.85 -0.61
CA ALA A 11 61.52 35.58 -1.34
C ALA A 11 62.42 34.53 -0.66
N ASN A 12 63.57 34.95 -0.12
CA ASN A 12 64.47 34.06 0.62
C ASN A 12 63.90 33.64 2.00
N LEU A 13 63.06 34.46 2.63
CA LEU A 13 62.38 34.11 3.88
C LEU A 13 61.30 33.05 3.68
N LEU A 14 60.52 33.13 2.59
CA LEU A 14 59.53 32.12 2.21
C LEU A 14 60.16 30.76 1.85
N HIS A 15 61.37 30.77 1.29
CA HIS A 15 62.13 29.56 0.95
C HIS A 15 62.84 28.90 2.15
N SER A 16 62.88 29.60 3.30
CA SER A 16 63.59 29.18 4.53
C SER A 16 62.68 28.59 5.61
N LEU A 17 61.36 28.51 5.40
CA LEU A 17 60.51 27.73 6.29
C LEU A 17 60.95 26.26 6.19
N PRO A 18 61.50 25.66 7.27
CA PRO A 18 61.90 24.27 7.22
C PRO A 18 60.65 23.45 6.94
N ARG A 19 60.55 22.92 5.72
CA ARG A 19 59.51 21.99 5.28
C ARG A 19 59.71 20.68 6.05
N ASN A 20 59.31 20.68 7.31
CA ASN A 20 59.47 19.57 8.23
C ASN A 20 58.51 18.45 7.81
N LYS A 21 58.98 17.60 6.89
CA LYS A 21 58.23 16.49 6.30
C LYS A 21 57.64 15.57 7.37
N ASN A 22 58.28 15.46 8.54
CA ASN A 22 57.79 14.66 9.66
C ASN A 22 56.57 15.27 10.34
N LEU A 23 56.53 16.60 10.53
CA LEU A 23 55.37 17.28 11.11
C LEU A 23 54.14 17.16 10.19
N ARG A 24 54.34 17.35 8.87
CA ARG A 24 53.28 17.21 7.87
C ARG A 24 52.76 15.77 7.78
N ARG A 25 53.65 14.77 7.86
CA ARG A 25 53.25 13.34 7.89
C ARG A 25 52.43 13.00 9.14
N ARG A 26 52.82 13.48 10.32
CA ARG A 26 52.07 13.26 11.57
C ARG A 26 50.70 13.92 11.53
N PHE A 27 50.60 15.14 11.00
CA PHE A 27 49.33 15.85 10.85
C PHE A 27 48.39 15.13 9.87
N ILE A 28 48.90 14.66 8.73
CA ILE A 28 48.13 13.84 7.79
C ILE A 28 47.65 12.55 8.45
N LEU A 29 48.50 11.85 9.20
CA LEU A 29 48.13 10.63 9.93
C LEU A 29 46.97 10.87 10.91
N ILE A 30 47.04 11.95 11.69
CA ILE A 30 45.98 12.30 12.66
C ILE A 30 44.66 12.59 11.93
N ILE A 31 44.70 13.36 10.83
CA ILE A 31 43.51 13.64 10.02
C ILE A 31 42.93 12.36 9.42
N THR A 32 43.76 11.46 8.89
CA THR A 32 43.31 10.19 8.31
C THR A 32 42.65 9.30 9.36
N VAL A 33 43.23 9.21 10.57
CA VAL A 33 42.63 8.46 11.69
C VAL A 33 41.29 9.06 12.10
N TYR A 34 41.19 10.39 12.17
CA TYR A 34 39.95 11.07 12.51
C TYR A 34 38.86 10.84 11.44
N LEU A 35 39.22 10.91 10.16
CA LEU A 35 38.32 10.60 9.05
C LEU A 35 37.83 9.15 9.10
N LEU A 36 38.73 8.19 9.35
CA LEU A 36 38.36 6.78 9.51
C LEU A 36 37.40 6.59 10.69
N PHE A 37 37.63 7.28 11.80
CA PHE A 37 36.74 7.22 12.96
C PHE A 37 35.34 7.74 12.63
N VAL A 38 35.23 8.88 11.96
CA VAL A 38 33.94 9.45 11.54
C VAL A 38 33.20 8.51 10.58
N VAL A 39 33.91 7.92 9.61
CA VAL A 39 33.32 6.95 8.66
C VAL A 39 32.85 5.69 9.39
N ALA A 40 33.62 5.17 10.34
CA ALA A 40 33.25 4.00 11.12
C ALA A 40 32.00 4.28 11.98
N LEU A 41 31.93 5.46 12.59
CA LEU A 41 30.78 5.88 13.40
C LEU A 41 29.53 6.04 12.53
N TRP A 42 29.68 6.65 11.34
CA TRP A 42 28.61 6.75 10.36
C TRP A 42 28.12 5.38 9.90
N PHE A 43 29.03 4.44 9.61
CA PHE A 43 28.67 3.09 9.20
C PHE A 43 27.96 2.31 10.32
N PHE A 44 28.38 2.49 11.57
CA PHE A 44 27.71 1.86 12.72
C PHE A 44 26.30 2.42 12.91
N CYS A 45 26.15 3.74 12.91
CA CYS A 45 24.84 4.39 13.00
C CYS A 45 23.93 3.97 11.84
N TYR A 46 24.45 3.96 10.60
CA TYR A 46 23.70 3.54 9.43
C TYR A 46 23.19 2.11 9.57
N ASN A 47 24.05 1.16 9.96
CA ASN A 47 23.65 -0.24 10.10
C ASN A 47 22.62 -0.46 11.21
N THR A 48 22.75 0.20 12.35
CA THR A 48 21.77 0.08 13.44
C THR A 48 20.42 0.63 13.01
N ILE A 49 20.38 1.86 12.49
CA ILE A 49 19.14 2.49 12.04
C ILE A 49 18.51 1.68 10.90
N PHE A 50 19.31 1.21 9.93
CA PHE A 50 18.80 0.43 8.81
C PHE A 50 18.16 -0.88 9.27
N ARG A 51 18.78 -1.59 10.22
CA ARG A 51 18.22 -2.83 10.80
C ARG A 51 16.93 -2.56 11.56
N ASP A 52 16.89 -1.51 12.37
CA ASP A 52 15.70 -1.15 13.14
C ASP A 52 14.53 -0.75 12.23
N VAL A 53 14.82 0.04 11.19
CA VAL A 53 13.82 0.43 10.18
C VAL A 53 13.31 -0.79 9.42
N GLN A 54 14.19 -1.71 9.03
CA GLN A 54 13.79 -2.92 8.32
C GLN A 54 12.93 -3.85 9.19
N ALA A 55 13.32 -4.07 10.44
CA ALA A 55 12.55 -4.88 11.39
C ALA A 55 11.17 -4.26 11.68
N ASN A 56 11.14 -2.95 11.93
CA ASN A 56 9.88 -2.23 12.16
C ASN A 56 8.96 -2.26 10.94
N THR A 57 9.53 -2.08 9.74
CA THR A 57 8.77 -2.16 8.48
C THR A 57 8.20 -3.56 8.28
N SER A 58 8.98 -4.61 8.54
CA SER A 58 8.52 -6.00 8.45
C SER A 58 7.37 -6.28 9.42
N ASN A 59 7.48 -5.84 10.67
CA ASN A 59 6.43 -6.02 11.67
C ASN A 59 5.16 -5.26 11.28
N MET A 60 5.29 -4.02 10.80
CA MET A 60 4.16 -3.23 10.31
C MET A 60 3.49 -3.90 9.10
N MET A 61 4.28 -4.43 8.16
CA MET A 61 3.74 -5.13 6.99
C MET A 61 3.00 -6.42 7.37
N ASN A 62 3.50 -7.17 8.35
CA ASN A 62 2.78 -8.34 8.87
C ASN A 62 1.46 -7.94 9.52
N LEU A 63 1.46 -6.90 10.37
CA LEU A 63 0.23 -6.38 10.98
C LEU A 63 -0.79 -5.88 9.93
N ILE A 64 -0.32 -5.19 8.89
CA ILE A 64 -1.20 -4.76 7.78
C ILE A 64 -1.73 -5.98 7.03
N GLY A 65 -0.88 -6.98 6.77
CA GLY A 65 -1.25 -8.23 6.12
C GLY A 65 -2.33 -8.98 6.88
N ASP A 66 -2.16 -9.17 8.19
CA ASP A 66 -3.12 -9.85 9.06
C ASP A 66 -4.46 -9.09 9.10
N ASN A 67 -4.43 -7.77 9.32
CA ASN A 67 -5.65 -6.96 9.32
C ASN A 67 -6.37 -6.99 7.97
N LEU A 68 -5.64 -7.02 6.85
CA LEU A 68 -6.23 -7.13 5.52
C LEU A 68 -6.85 -8.52 5.32
N ALA A 69 -6.16 -9.58 5.73
CA ALA A 69 -6.65 -10.95 5.64
C ALA A 69 -7.95 -11.13 6.45
N ASP A 70 -7.96 -10.67 7.69
CA ASP A 70 -9.14 -10.72 8.57
C ASP A 70 -10.31 -9.93 7.99
N LYS A 71 -10.04 -8.74 7.44
CA LYS A 71 -11.07 -7.91 6.80
C LYS A 71 -11.63 -8.58 5.55
N LEU A 72 -10.77 -9.17 4.71
CA LEU A 72 -11.20 -9.91 3.53
C LEU A 72 -12.03 -11.12 3.91
N ASP A 73 -11.60 -11.91 4.90
CA ASP A 73 -12.34 -13.08 5.38
C ASP A 73 -13.73 -12.70 5.94
N SER A 74 -13.80 -11.59 6.68
CA SER A 74 -15.05 -11.03 7.16
C SER A 74 -16.00 -10.64 6.01
N GLU A 75 -15.49 -9.94 5.00
CA GLU A 75 -16.27 -9.55 3.82
C GLU A 75 -16.72 -10.76 2.98
N PHE A 76 -15.85 -11.75 2.78
CA PHE A 76 -16.23 -13.01 2.12
C PHE A 76 -17.30 -13.78 2.90
N SER A 77 -17.19 -13.81 4.23
CA SER A 77 -18.18 -14.44 5.10
C SER A 77 -19.54 -13.75 5.02
N ARG A 78 -19.57 -12.41 5.00
CA ARG A 78 -20.79 -11.63 4.78
C ARG A 78 -21.40 -11.90 3.40
N MET A 79 -20.57 -11.91 2.35
CA MET A 79 -21.03 -12.23 1.00
C MET A 79 -21.61 -13.64 0.90
N LYS A 80 -20.97 -14.63 1.55
CA LYS A 80 -21.46 -16.00 1.59
C LYS A 80 -22.82 -16.08 2.28
N LEU A 81 -23.00 -15.40 3.41
CA LEU A 81 -24.26 -15.38 4.16
C LEU A 81 -25.37 -14.66 3.38
N ALA A 82 -25.07 -13.54 2.74
CA ALA A 82 -26.05 -12.84 1.90
C ALA A 82 -26.46 -13.67 0.68
N THR A 83 -25.49 -14.28 0.01
CA THR A 83 -25.74 -15.15 -1.16
C THR A 83 -26.53 -16.40 -0.78
N SER A 84 -26.20 -17.05 0.35
CA SER A 84 -26.95 -18.22 0.82
C SER A 84 -28.37 -17.86 1.24
N THR A 85 -28.57 -16.70 1.86
CA THR A 85 -29.89 -16.20 2.24
C THR A 85 -30.78 -15.96 1.01
N ILE A 86 -30.21 -15.37 -0.05
CA ILE A 86 -30.91 -15.16 -1.32
C ILE A 86 -31.21 -16.49 -2.00
N ALA A 87 -30.20 -17.36 -2.16
CA ALA A 87 -30.36 -18.63 -2.86
C ALA A 87 -31.34 -19.58 -2.14
N GLY A 88 -31.41 -19.50 -0.81
CA GLY A 88 -32.37 -20.25 0.01
C GLY A 88 -33.76 -19.62 0.11
N SER A 89 -33.96 -18.40 -0.42
CA SER A 89 -35.26 -17.73 -0.37
C SER A 89 -36.24 -18.36 -1.34
N VAL A 90 -37.42 -18.74 -0.82
CA VAL A 90 -38.52 -19.28 -1.63
C VAL A 90 -38.90 -18.31 -2.74
N TYR A 91 -38.95 -17.01 -2.45
CA TYR A 91 -39.28 -15.98 -3.44
C TYR A 91 -38.30 -15.94 -4.63
N VAL A 92 -37.01 -16.18 -4.37
CA VAL A 92 -35.98 -16.18 -5.42
C VAL A 92 -36.08 -17.45 -6.26
N GLN A 93 -36.32 -18.60 -5.62
CA GLN A 93 -36.53 -19.86 -6.33
C GLN A 93 -37.78 -19.83 -7.20
N GLU A 94 -38.89 -19.30 -6.68
CA GLU A 94 -40.13 -19.11 -7.43
C GLU A 94 -39.94 -18.16 -8.61
N PHE A 95 -39.21 -17.06 -8.42
CA PHE A 95 -38.84 -16.14 -9.49
C PHE A 95 -38.01 -16.82 -10.59
N LEU A 96 -37.01 -17.63 -10.21
CA LEU A 96 -36.16 -18.36 -11.15
C LEU A 96 -36.91 -19.46 -11.92
N SER A 97 -38.01 -19.97 -11.37
CA SER A 97 -38.88 -20.96 -12.02
C SER A 97 -40.00 -20.35 -12.87
N GLU A 98 -40.16 -19.01 -12.84
CA GLU A 98 -41.28 -18.35 -13.49
C GLU A 98 -41.08 -18.28 -15.01
N THR A 99 -42.12 -18.68 -15.74
CA THR A 99 -42.09 -18.73 -17.22
C THR A 99 -43.07 -17.74 -17.85
N ASP A 100 -44.05 -17.24 -17.09
CA ASP A 100 -44.94 -16.17 -17.53
C ASP A 100 -44.30 -14.81 -17.29
N ASN A 101 -44.10 -14.04 -18.36
CA ASN A 101 -43.53 -12.69 -18.30
C ASN A 101 -44.28 -11.76 -17.33
N THR A 102 -45.60 -11.87 -17.20
CA THR A 102 -46.38 -10.96 -16.35
C THR A 102 -46.14 -11.25 -14.88
N ALA A 103 -46.20 -12.52 -14.50
CA ALA A 103 -45.89 -13.00 -13.15
C ALA A 103 -44.40 -12.81 -12.81
N TYR A 104 -43.53 -12.91 -13.82
CA TYR A 104 -42.09 -12.70 -13.69
C TYR A 104 -41.77 -11.29 -13.20
N TYR A 105 -42.36 -10.24 -13.78
CA TYR A 105 -42.12 -8.87 -13.35
C TYR A 105 -42.65 -8.57 -11.93
N GLU A 106 -43.80 -9.14 -11.56
CA GLU A 106 -44.35 -9.00 -10.21
C GLU A 106 -43.43 -9.62 -9.16
N LYS A 107 -42.96 -10.85 -9.42
CA LYS A 107 -42.00 -11.55 -8.54
C LYS A 107 -40.62 -10.90 -8.51
N ALA A 108 -40.16 -10.33 -9.62
CA ALA A 108 -38.91 -9.56 -9.68
C ALA A 108 -38.90 -8.39 -8.69
N GLY A 109 -40.06 -7.73 -8.49
CA GLY A 109 -40.23 -6.66 -7.51
C GLY A 109 -40.00 -7.14 -6.07
N ALA A 110 -40.61 -8.27 -5.70
CA ALA A 110 -40.43 -8.88 -4.38
C ALA A 110 -38.97 -9.31 -4.15
N VAL A 111 -38.34 -9.94 -5.13
CA VAL A 111 -36.92 -10.34 -5.07
C VAL A 111 -36.00 -9.12 -4.96
N SER A 112 -36.29 -8.04 -5.70
CA SER A 112 -35.53 -6.78 -5.61
C SER A 112 -35.56 -6.20 -4.20
N GLU A 113 -36.70 -6.27 -3.51
CA GLU A 113 -36.84 -5.77 -2.14
C GLU A 113 -36.07 -6.64 -1.13
N ILE A 114 -36.07 -7.97 -1.33
CA ILE A 114 -35.27 -8.90 -0.51
C ILE A 114 -33.78 -8.61 -0.67
N ILE A 115 -33.30 -8.49 -1.91
CA ILE A 115 -31.91 -8.16 -2.22
C ILE A 115 -31.53 -6.80 -1.60
N ARG A 116 -32.41 -5.81 -1.73
CA ARG A 116 -32.19 -4.47 -1.16
C ARG A 116 -32.02 -4.48 0.36
N LYS A 117 -32.73 -5.36 1.06
CA LYS A 117 -32.66 -5.46 2.53
C LYS A 117 -31.55 -6.39 3.03
N THR A 118 -31.12 -7.36 2.22
CA THR A 118 -30.16 -8.39 2.66
C THR A 118 -28.75 -8.19 2.13
N VAL A 119 -28.57 -7.62 0.93
CA VAL A 119 -27.26 -7.49 0.27
C VAL A 119 -26.69 -6.09 0.41
N TYR A 120 -27.36 -5.08 -0.12
CA TYR A 120 -26.79 -3.72 -0.19
C TYR A 120 -26.43 -3.09 1.17
N PRO A 121 -27.09 -3.41 2.31
CA PRO A 121 -26.66 -2.91 3.61
C PRO A 121 -25.38 -3.58 4.13
N HIS A 122 -25.00 -4.74 3.58
CA HIS A 122 -23.97 -5.62 4.15
C HIS A 122 -22.83 -5.94 3.18
N MET A 123 -23.02 -5.69 1.90
CA MET A 123 -22.03 -5.83 0.85
C MET A 123 -21.89 -4.49 0.13
N GLY A 124 -20.66 -3.99 -0.01
CA GLY A 124 -20.36 -2.84 -0.87
C GLY A 124 -20.50 -3.15 -2.37
N GLY A 125 -21.32 -4.13 -2.74
CA GLY A 125 -21.52 -4.57 -4.11
C GLY A 125 -22.64 -3.79 -4.80
N ASP A 126 -22.38 -3.31 -6.01
CA ASP A 126 -23.33 -2.49 -6.76
C ASP A 126 -24.41 -3.32 -7.47
N THR A 127 -24.21 -4.63 -7.62
CA THR A 127 -25.03 -5.47 -8.50
C THR A 127 -25.16 -6.90 -7.98
N VAL A 128 -26.37 -7.45 -8.06
CA VAL A 128 -26.64 -8.89 -7.86
C VAL A 128 -27.16 -9.48 -9.16
N LEU A 129 -26.61 -10.62 -9.55
CA LEU A 129 -27.02 -11.39 -10.73
C LEU A 129 -27.64 -12.71 -10.28
N THR A 130 -28.86 -12.98 -10.73
CA THR A 130 -29.50 -14.28 -10.58
C THR A 130 -29.51 -14.97 -11.92
N ILE A 131 -29.17 -16.26 -11.97
CA ILE A 131 -29.06 -17.03 -13.22
C ILE A 131 -29.99 -18.25 -13.12
N THR A 132 -30.82 -18.47 -14.13
CA THR A 132 -31.70 -19.65 -14.24
C THR A 132 -30.91 -20.88 -14.69
N ALA A 133 -31.50 -22.06 -14.61
CA ALA A 133 -30.85 -23.31 -15.04
C ALA A 133 -30.53 -23.32 -16.54
N GLU A 134 -31.31 -22.57 -17.33
CA GLU A 134 -31.17 -22.41 -18.79
C GLU A 134 -30.12 -21.35 -19.16
N GLY A 135 -29.52 -20.68 -18.16
CA GLY A 135 -28.50 -19.65 -18.37
C GLY A 135 -29.06 -18.24 -18.63
N LEU A 136 -30.37 -18.02 -18.48
CA LEU A 136 -30.94 -16.67 -18.49
C LEU A 136 -30.51 -15.96 -17.23
N PHE A 137 -30.20 -14.67 -17.31
CA PHE A 137 -29.77 -13.90 -16.15
C PHE A 137 -30.62 -12.66 -15.96
N TYR A 138 -30.78 -12.30 -14.69
CA TYR A 138 -31.44 -11.07 -14.29
C TYR A 138 -30.55 -10.27 -13.35
N ARG A 139 -30.56 -8.95 -13.52
CA ARG A 139 -29.65 -8.04 -12.84
C ARG A 139 -30.43 -7.10 -11.92
N PHE A 140 -30.04 -7.09 -10.65
CA PHE A 140 -30.52 -6.15 -9.65
C PHE A 140 -29.41 -5.12 -9.38
N THR A 141 -29.74 -3.83 -9.48
CA THR A 141 -28.82 -2.70 -9.30
C THR A 141 -29.40 -1.68 -8.33
N GLY A 142 -28.82 -1.51 -7.14
CA GLY A 142 -29.33 -0.57 -6.14
C GLY A 142 -30.84 -0.70 -5.86
N SER A 143 -31.54 0.42 -5.73
CA SER A 143 -33.00 0.47 -5.47
C SER A 143 -33.89 0.24 -6.70
N VAL A 144 -33.32 -0.03 -7.88
CA VAL A 144 -34.09 -0.15 -9.13
C VAL A 144 -33.61 -1.34 -9.95
N SER A 145 -34.52 -2.29 -10.17
CA SER A 145 -34.35 -3.44 -11.01
C SER A 145 -34.44 -3.06 -12.50
N ASN A 146 -33.54 -3.56 -13.36
CA ASN A 146 -33.36 -3.08 -14.73
C ASN A 146 -34.36 -3.67 -15.76
N ALA A 147 -35.61 -3.85 -15.37
CA ALA A 147 -36.72 -4.26 -16.25
C ALA A 147 -37.33 -3.12 -17.10
N ALA A 148 -36.72 -1.92 -17.09
CA ALA A 148 -37.30 -0.75 -17.76
C ALA A 148 -36.74 -0.47 -19.17
N ILE A 149 -35.79 -1.25 -19.72
CA ILE A 149 -35.27 -0.97 -21.07
C ILE A 149 -34.94 -2.27 -21.82
N GLY A 150 -35.81 -2.64 -22.77
CA GLY A 150 -35.49 -3.50 -23.91
C GLY A 150 -36.30 -4.78 -23.99
#